data_AF-H1XZ50-F1
#
_entry.id   AF-H1XZ50-F1
#
_cell.length_a   1.000
_cell.length_b   1.000
_cell.length_c   1.000
_cell.angle_alpha   90.00
_cell.angle_beta   90.00
_cell.angle_gamma   90.00
#
_symmetry.space_group_name_H-M   'P 1'
#
loop_
_entity.id
_entity.type
_entity.pdbx_description
1 polymer ?
#
loop_
_entity_poly.entity_id
_entity_poly.type
_entity_poly.pdbx_seq_one_letter_code
_entity_poly.pdbx_strand_id
1 'polypeptide(L)' 'MEQIAKLKELIATAEADADKFSKGNNAAGTRLRNTMQQLKVTAQEVRTAVTEAKNKK' A
#
# COMPACT_ATOMS: atom_id res chain seq x y z
N MET A 1 -15.13 1.75 -0.03
CA MET A 1 -14.61 0.48 -0.59
C MET A 1 -13.62 0.69 -1.73
N GLU A 2 -13.61 1.84 -2.42
CA GLU A 2 -12.56 2.21 -3.40
C GLU A 2 -11.13 2.12 -2.84
N GLN A 3 -10.94 2.44 -1.56
CA GLN A 3 -9.63 2.34 -0.91
C GLN A 3 -9.05 0.91 -0.88
N ILE A 4 -9.89 -0.14 -0.92
CA ILE A 4 -9.42 -1.53 -1.03
C ILE A 4 -8.91 -1.83 -2.45
N ALA A 5 -9.53 -1.28 -3.48
CA ALA A 5 -9.04 -1.42 -4.86
C ALA A 5 -7.65 -0.76 -5.00
N LYS A 6 -7.49 0.44 -4.43
CA LYS A 6 -6.21 1.16 -4.38
C LYS A 6 -5.12 0.36 -3.65
N LEU A 7 -5.45 -0.35 -2.57
CA LEU A 7 -4.49 -1.23 -1.88
C LEU A 7 -4.00 -2.37 -2.79
N LYS A 8 -4.89 -2.96 -3.61
CA LYS A 8 -4.48 -4.02 -4.55
C LYS A 8 -3.55 -3.50 -5.64
N GLU A 9 -3.78 -2.30 -6.15
CA GLU A 9 -2.90 -1.65 -7.13
C GLU A 9 -1.51 -1.34 -6.54
N LEU A 10 -1.46 -0.88 -5.28
CA LEU A 10 -0.21 -0.65 -4.57
C LEU A 10 0.58 -1.95 -4.38
N ILE A 11 -0.10 -3.06 -4.08
CA ILE A 11 0.53 -4.39 -3.97
C ILE A 11 1.09 -4.83 -5.33
N ALA A 12 0.33 -4.73 -6.42
CA ALA A 12 0.81 -5.11 -7.75
C ALA A 12 2.04 -4.30 -8.17
N THR A 13 2.07 -3.00 -7.85
CA THR A 13 3.24 -2.13 -8.11
C THR A 13 4.44 -2.55 -7.26
N ALA A 14 4.21 -2.90 -5.99
CA ALA A 14 5.24 -3.36 -5.08
C ALA A 14 5.87 -4.69 -5.52
N GLU A 15 5.08 -5.64 -6.01
CA GLU A 15 5.58 -6.93 -6.50
C GLU A 15 6.58 -6.73 -7.65
N ALA A 16 6.26 -5.84 -8.60
CA ALA A 16 7.14 -5.54 -9.72
C ALA A 16 8.47 -4.88 -9.29
N ASP A 17 8.43 -3.96 -8.32
CA ASP A 17 9.65 -3.35 -7.79
C ASP A 17 10.43 -4.29 -6.85
N ALA A 18 9.76 -5.22 -6.16
CA ALA A 18 10.40 -6.25 -5.35
C ALA A 18 11.21 -7.23 -6.19
N ASP A 19 10.65 -7.71 -7.31
CA ASP A 19 11.39 -8.55 -8.26
C ASP A 19 12.62 -7.82 -8.81
N LYS A 20 12.47 -6.56 -9.24
CA LYS A 20 13.59 -5.73 -9.71
C LYS A 20 14.64 -5.51 -8.62
N PHE A 21 14.23 -5.26 -7.38
CA PHE A 21 15.15 -5.08 -6.26
C PHE A 21 15.92 -6.36 -5.94
N SER A 22 15.26 -7.53 -5.97
CA SER A 22 15.92 -8.83 -5.76
C SER A 22 17.01 -9.12 -6.80
N LYS A 23 16.87 -8.54 -8.00
CA LYS A 23 17.85 -8.58 -9.10
C LYS A 23 18.95 -7.51 -8.99
N GLY A 24 19.05 -6.80 -7.86
CA GLY A 24 20.11 -5.82 -7.60
C GLY A 24 19.79 -4.37 -8.00
N ASN A 25 18.55 -4.06 -8.41
CA ASN A 25 18.17 -2.69 -8.73
C ASN A 25 17.86 -1.88 -7.47
N ASN A 26 18.86 -1.16 -6.95
CA ASN A 26 18.72 -0.33 -5.75
C ASN A 26 17.65 0.77 -5.85
N ALA A 27 17.41 1.32 -7.05
CA ALA A 27 16.36 2.33 -7.24
C ALA A 27 14.95 1.72 -7.09
N ALA A 28 14.77 0.45 -7.46
CA ALA A 28 13.54 -0.29 -7.21
C ALA A 28 13.31 -0.51 -5.69
N GLY A 29 14.38 -0.69 -4.90
CA GLY A 29 14.28 -0.75 -3.44
C GLY A 29 13.72 0.55 -2.84
N THR A 30 14.19 1.71 -3.29
CA THR A 30 13.65 3.01 -2.85
C THR A 30 12.17 3.16 -3.21
N ARG A 31 11.78 2.79 -4.43
CA ARG A 31 10.37 2.84 -4.86
C ARG A 31 9.50 1.87 -4.05
N LEU A 32 9.95 0.63 -3.88
CA LEU A 32 9.27 -0.39 -3.08
C LEU A 32 8.98 0.12 -1.67
N ARG A 33 9.98 0.71 -1.01
CA ARG A 33 9.83 1.26 0.35
C ARG A 33 8.79 2.39 0.38
N ASN A 34 8.78 3.28 -0.61
CA ASN A 34 7.79 4.35 -0.69
C ASN A 34 6.38 3.80 -0.93
N THR A 35 6.23 2.80 -1.81
CA THR A 35 4.96 2.12 -2.07
C THR A 35 4.44 1.41 -0.82
N MET A 36 5.30 0.73 -0.06
CA MET A 36 4.94 0.11 1.22
C MET A 36 4.49 1.15 2.26
N GLN A 37 5.14 2.32 2.30
CA GLN A 37 4.73 3.40 3.19
C GLN A 37 3.34 3.93 2.82
N GLN A 38 3.04 4.12 1.53
CA GLN A 38 1.71 4.51 1.06
C GLN A 38 0.66 3.44 1.40
N LEU A 39 0.99 2.16 1.20
CA LEU A 39 0.11 1.04 1.55
C LEU A 39 -0.27 1.07 3.03
N LYS A 40 0.71 1.26 3.93
CA LYS A 40 0.46 1.37 5.37
C LYS A 40 -0.50 2.51 5.70
N VAL A 41 -0.30 3.68 5.09
CA VAL A 41 -1.16 4.86 5.31
C VAL A 41 -2.57 4.59 4.81
N THR A 42 -2.74 4.12 3.57
CA THR A 42 -4.06 3.81 3.00
C THR A 42 -4.79 2.72 3.77
N ALA A 43 -4.09 1.67 4.24
CA ALA A 43 -4.71 0.63 5.07
C ALA A 43 -5.20 1.17 6.41
N GLN A 44 -4.44 2.09 7.03
CA GLN A 44 -4.85 2.75 8.26
C GLN A 44 -6.07 3.65 8.05
N GLU A 45 -6.14 4.40 6.95
CA GLU A 45 -7.31 5.22 6.59
C GLU A 45 -8.57 4.37 6.46
N VAL A 46 -8.50 3.23 5.77
CA VAL A 46 -9.63 2.28 5.65
C VAL A 46 -10.10 1.83 7.03
N ARG A 47 -9.17 1.41 7.89
CA ARG A 47 -9.50 0.94 9.25
C ARG A 47 -10.17 2.05 10.07
N THR A 48 -9.64 3.26 10.02
CA THR A 48 -10.21 4.41 10.73
C THR A 48 -11.62 4.70 10.22
N ALA A 49 -11.83 4.76 8.90
CA ALA A 49 -13.14 5.01 8.30
C ALA A 49 -14.20 3.97 8.71
N VAL A 50 -13.83 2.69 8.76
CA VAL A 50 -14.72 1.62 9.24
C VAL A 50 -15.04 1.78 10.73
N THR A 51 -14.03 2.15 11.54
CA THR A 51 -14.21 2.37 12.98
C THR A 51 -15.13 3.56 13.26
N GLU A 52 -14.96 4.66 12.54
CA GLU A 52 -15.81 5.84 12.62
C GLU A 52 -17.24 5.54 12.20
N ALA A 53 -17.43 4.80 11.09
CA ALA A 53 -18.76 4.37 10.65
C ALA A 53 -19.46 3.48 11.70
N LYS A 54 -18.71 2.61 12.40
CA LYS A 54 -19.23 1.82 13.52
C LYS A 54 -19.62 2.70 14.71
N ASN A 55 -18.80 3.69 15.05
CA ASN A 55 -18.98 4.56 16.22
C ASN A 55 -19.96 5.72 16.01
N LYS A 56 -20.37 5.98 14.76
CA LYS A 56 -21.44 6.94 14.40
C LYS A 56 -22.86 6.36 14.56
N LYS A 57 -22.99 5.14 15.08
CA LYS A 57 -24.25 4.62 15.64
C LYS A 57 -24.42 5.10 17.07
#